data_AF-A0A367LVV8-F1
#
_entry.id   AF-A0A367LVV8-F1
#
_cell.length_a   1.000
_cell.length_b   1.000
_cell.length_c   1.000
_cell.angle_alpha   90.00
_cell.angle_beta   90.00
_cell.angle_gamma   90.00
#
_symmetry.space_group_name_H-M   'P 1'
#
loop_
_entity.id
_entity.type
_entity.pdbx_description
1 polymer ?
#
loop_
_entity_poly.entity_id
_entity_poly.type
_entity_poly.pdbx_seq_one_letter_code
_entity_poly.pdbx_strand_id
1 'polypeptide(L)' 'MEALDALLTRVSHARLSDPAPSPEQLDRLFRVALRAPDHGQLRPWRFILVEGEGRRALG' A
#
# COMPACT_ATOMS: atom_id res chain seq x y z
N MET A 1 16.96 -0.06 5.23
CA MET A 1 16.78 1.40 5.13
C MET A 1 16.30 1.85 6.49
N GLU A 2 16.95 2.85 7.05
CA GLU A 2 16.54 3.40 8.34
C GLU A 2 15.21 4.15 8.19
N ALA A 3 14.43 4.25 9.28
CA ALA A 3 13.09 4.85 9.22
C ALA A 3 13.12 6.31 8.75
N LEU A 4 14.15 7.07 9.13
CA LEU A 4 14.31 8.46 8.72
C LEU A 4 14.54 8.60 7.21
N ASP A 5 15.38 7.72 6.64
CA ASP A 5 15.66 7.72 5.20
C ASP A 5 14.40 7.43 4.39
N ALA A 6 13.57 6.49 4.84
CA ALA A 6 12.31 6.16 4.19
C ALA A 6 11.35 7.37 4.14
N LEU A 7 11.34 8.20 5.18
CA LEU A 7 10.50 9.41 5.22
C LEU A 7 11.03 10.50 4.29
N LEU A 8 12.35 10.71 4.27
CA LEU A 8 12.99 11.78 3.49
C LEU A 8 13.06 11.47 1.99
N THR A 9 13.13 10.19 1.61
CA THR A 9 13.34 9.77 0.21
C THR A 9 12.09 9.28 -0.50
N ARG A 10 10.96 9.10 0.20
CA ARG A 10 9.68 8.74 -0.42
C ARG A 10 9.31 9.82 -1.45
N VAL A 11 8.97 9.38 -2.66
CA VAL A 11 8.48 10.21 -3.77
C VAL A 11 7.31 9.52 -4.46
N SER A 12 6.53 10.26 -5.24
CA SER A 12 5.43 9.69 -6.03
C SER A 12 5.93 9.25 -7.40
N HIS A 13 5.56 8.04 -7.84
CA HIS A 13 5.88 7.52 -9.17
C HIS A 13 4.59 7.42 -10.00
N ALA A 14 4.53 8.18 -11.12
CA ALA A 14 3.33 8.26 -11.95
C ALA A 14 3.19 7.13 -12.99
N ARG A 15 4.28 6.44 -13.31
CA ARG A 15 4.30 5.34 -14.30
C ARG A 15 4.89 4.11 -13.63
N LEU A 16 4.08 3.07 -13.49
CA LEU A 16 4.46 1.79 -12.92
C LEU A 16 4.42 0.72 -14.02
N SER A 17 5.24 -0.32 -13.86
CA SER A 17 5.27 -1.48 -14.74
C SER A 17 5.17 -2.75 -13.93
N ASP A 18 4.89 -3.86 -14.60
CA ASP A 18 4.99 -5.18 -13.99
C ASP A 18 6.45 -5.50 -13.59
N PRO A 19 6.66 -6.38 -12.59
CA PRO A 19 5.62 -7.05 -11.80
C PRO A 19 5.06 -6.17 -10.67
N ALA A 20 3.77 -6.35 -10.37
CA ALA A 20 3.18 -5.87 -9.14
C ALA A 20 3.82 -6.56 -7.90
N PRO A 21 3.67 -5.98 -6.69
CA PRO A 21 4.12 -6.63 -5.46
C PRO A 21 3.53 -8.04 -5.28
N SER A 22 4.32 -8.97 -4.74
CA SER A 22 3.87 -10.33 -4.44
C SER A 22 2.81 -10.35 -3.32
N PRO A 23 2.05 -11.45 -3.17
CA PRO A 23 1.10 -11.60 -2.07
C PRO A 23 1.72 -11.37 -0.68
N GLU A 24 2.94 -11.85 -0.46
CA GLU A 24 3.67 -11.71 0.81
C GLU A 24 4.10 -10.25 1.05
N GLN A 25 4.49 -9.55 -0.02
CA GLN A 25 4.81 -8.13 0.05
C GLN A 25 3.55 -7.30 0.37
N LEU A 26 2.41 -7.63 -0.25
CA LEU A 26 1.12 -6.97 0.02
C LEU A 26 0.65 -7.19 1.46
N ASP A 27 0.70 -8.41 1.99
CA ASP A 27 0.35 -8.69 3.39
C ASP A 27 1.18 -7.83 4.35
N ARG A 28 2.50 -7.75 4.11
CA ARG A 28 3.39 -6.91 4.91
C ARG A 28 3.02 -5.42 4.81
N LEU A 29 2.73 -4.92 3.60
CA LEU A 29 2.33 -3.52 3.39
C LEU A 29 1.03 -3.18 4.12
N PHE A 30 0.02 -4.04 4.02
CA PHE A 30 -1.24 -3.82 4.73
C PHE A 30 -1.03 -3.79 6.24
N ARG A 31 -0.28 -4.75 6.82
CA ARG A 31 0.05 -4.75 8.25
C ARG A 31 0.74 -3.47 8.72
N VAL A 32 1.68 -2.95 7.92
CA VAL A 32 2.35 -1.68 8.21
C VAL A 32 1.35 -0.52 8.16
N ALA A 33 0.49 -0.47 7.15
CA ALA A 33 -0.52 0.58 7.01
C ALA A 33 -1.50 0.61 8.20
N LEU A 34 -1.79 -0.55 8.83
CA LEU A 34 -2.64 -0.64 10.03
C LEU A 34 -2.05 0.02 11.28
N ARG A 35 -0.80 0.47 11.23
CA ARG A 35 -0.15 1.20 12.32
C ARG A 35 -0.37 2.71 12.26
N ALA A 36 -1.08 3.20 11.24
CA ALA A 36 -1.52 4.59 11.19
C ALA A 36 -2.33 4.96 12.45
N PRO A 37 -2.20 6.19 12.96
CA PRO A 37 -2.96 6.64 14.11
C PRO A 37 -4.46 6.62 13.82
N ASP A 38 -5.22 6.09 14.77
CA ASP A 38 -6.66 5.91 14.68
C ASP A 38 -7.30 6.40 15.97
N HIS A 39 -7.95 7.57 15.90
CA HIS A 39 -8.56 8.19 17.07
C HIS A 39 -9.73 7.34 17.55
N GLY A 40 -9.61 6.82 18.77
CA GLY A 40 -10.62 5.92 19.34
C GLY A 40 -10.55 4.48 18.83
N GLN A 41 -9.52 4.10 18.07
CA GLN A 41 -9.33 2.74 17.54
C GLN A 41 -10.55 2.20 16.76
N LEU A 42 -11.22 3.08 16.01
CA LEU A 42 -12.48 2.78 15.32
C LEU A 42 -12.29 1.84 14.13
N ARG A 43 -11.07 1.73 13.61
CA ARG A 43 -10.69 1.03 12.38
C ARG A 43 -11.61 1.42 11.21
N PRO A 44 -11.79 2.72 10.92
CA PRO A 44 -12.78 3.18 9.95
C PRO A 44 -12.32 3.03 8.49
N TRP A 45 -11.48 2.03 8.20
CA TRP A 45 -10.83 1.84 6.92
C TRP A 45 -11.05 0.41 6.41
N ARG A 46 -11.00 0.26 5.10
CA ARG A 46 -11.04 -1.03 4.40
C ARG A 46 -10.12 -0.96 3.20
N PHE A 47 -9.22 -1.92 3.07
CA PHE A 47 -8.45 -2.08 1.84
C PHE A 47 -9.24 -2.92 0.84
N ILE A 48 -9.28 -2.45 -0.41
CA ILE A 48 -9.82 -3.18 -1.55
C ILE A 48 -8.65 -3.33 -2.53
N LEU A 49 -8.14 -4.55 -2.66
CA LEU A 49 -7.12 -4.86 -3.66
C LEU A 49 -7.81 -5.07 -5.00
N VAL A 50 -7.41 -4.28 -6.00
CA VAL A 50 -7.89 -4.41 -7.38
C VAL A 50 -6.69 -4.78 -8.26
N GLU A 51 -6.70 -5.99 -8.80
CA GLU A 51 -5.59 -6.56 -9.57
C GLU A 51 -6.07 -7.32 -10.80
N GLY A 52 -5.13 -7.74 -11.67
CA GLY A 52 -5.42 -8.54 -12.86
C GLY A 52 -6.51 -7.92 -13.75
N GLU A 53 -7.53 -8.73 -14.09
CA GLU A 53 -8.68 -8.29 -14.88
C GLU A 53 -9.51 -7.21 -14.20
N GLY A 54 -9.65 -7.27 -12.87
CA GLY A 54 -10.39 -6.25 -12.13
C GLY A 54 -9.75 -4.86 -12.28
N ARG A 55 -8.41 -4.80 -12.29
CA ARG A 55 -7.67 -3.57 -12.57
C ARG A 55 -7.84 -3.11 -14.01
N ARG A 56 -7.75 -4.04 -14.98
CA ARG A 56 -7.98 -3.71 -16.41
C ARG A 56 -9.38 -3.16 -16.66
N ALA A 57 -10.39 -3.72 -16.01
CA ALA A 57 -11.77 -3.26 -16.14
C ALA A 57 -12.02 -1.88 -15.52
N LEU A 58 -11.21 -1.48 -14.52
CA LEU A 58 -11.32 -0.19 -13.84
C LEU A 58 -10.81 0.99 -14.68
N GLY A 59 -9.86 0.76 -15.59
CA GLY A 59 -9.20 1.79 -16.41
C GLY A 59 -7.75 2.00 -16.02
#